data_AF-A0A7C3QDX2-F1
#
_entry.id   AF-A0A7C3QDX2-F1
#
_cell.length_a   1.000
_cell.length_b   1.000
_cell.length_c   1.000
_cell.angle_alpha   90.00
_cell.angle_beta   90.00
_cell.angle_gamma   90.00
#
_symmetry.space_group_name_H-M   'P 1'
#
loop_
_entity.id
_entity.type
_entity.pdbx_description
1 polymer ?
#
loop_
_entity_poly.entity_id
_entity_poly.type
_entity_poly.pdbx_seq_one_letter_code
_entity_poly.pdbx_strand_id
1 'polypeptide(L)'
;MPDKQFNVRKPRCFLVYALAPDDLSPAEANRQFNNFVADPDLPLAVFHDHFIGQPGGVAIFFTQNREEGTRLVNHDHLTDWHVEYRPLIFSFSPAAFDEQIAFTLKQYRQTDWEVLQNEKRPAYGNPALEAQTAQEI
;
A
#
# COMPACT_ATOMS: atom_id res chain seq x y z
N MET A 1 -22.54 5.54 -7.77
CA MET A 1 -21.27 5.65 -8.51
C MET A 1 -21.20 4.46 -9.47
N PRO A 2 -20.78 4.60 -10.74
CA PRO A 2 -20.55 3.44 -11.58
C PRO A 2 -19.46 2.57 -10.94
N ASP A 3 -19.69 1.24 -10.86
CA ASP A 3 -18.71 0.29 -10.33
C ASP A 3 -17.34 0.52 -10.98
N LYS A 4 -16.28 0.63 -10.18
CA LYS A 4 -14.92 0.71 -10.71
C LYS A 4 -14.64 -0.60 -11.43
N GLN A 5 -14.41 -0.53 -12.75
CA GLN A 5 -14.33 -1.73 -13.57
C GLN A 5 -12.94 -2.37 -13.48
N PHE A 6 -12.88 -3.57 -12.89
CA PHE A 6 -11.65 -4.36 -12.81
C PHE A 6 -11.41 -5.18 -14.09
N ASN A 7 -10.36 -4.84 -14.84
CA ASN A 7 -10.04 -5.44 -16.15
C ASN A 7 -8.85 -6.43 -16.14
N VAL A 8 -8.34 -6.77 -14.97
CA VAL A 8 -7.26 -7.75 -14.81
C VAL A 8 -7.84 -9.15 -14.57
N ARG A 9 -7.25 -10.17 -15.18
CA ARG A 9 -7.73 -11.56 -15.07
C ARG A 9 -6.75 -12.54 -14.41
N LYS A 10 -5.48 -12.15 -14.28
CA LYS A 10 -4.41 -13.01 -13.73
C LYS A 10 -4.00 -12.50 -12.35
N PRO A 11 -3.58 -13.39 -11.44
CA PRO A 11 -3.04 -13.00 -10.15
C PRO A 11 -1.96 -11.94 -10.28
N ARG A 12 -2.01 -10.92 -9.42
CA ARG A 12 -0.98 -9.88 -9.29
C ARG A 12 -1.20 -8.97 -8.11
N CYS A 13 -0.14 -8.26 -7.77
CA CYS A 13 -0.14 -7.16 -6.82
C CYS A 13 -0.68 -5.88 -7.47
N PHE A 14 -1.37 -5.08 -6.67
CA PHE A 14 -1.91 -3.77 -6.98
C PHE A 14 -1.29 -2.74 -6.07
N LEU A 15 -0.79 -1.66 -6.64
CA LEU A 15 -0.50 -0.45 -5.90
C LEU A 15 -1.80 0.28 -5.65
N VAL A 16 -2.07 0.57 -4.38
CA VAL A 16 -3.12 1.47 -3.93
C VAL A 16 -2.43 2.74 -3.45
N TYR A 17 -2.79 3.87 -4.06
CA TYR A 17 -2.38 5.19 -3.60
C TYR A 17 -3.64 5.93 -3.15
N ALA A 18 -3.69 6.33 -1.89
CA ALA A 18 -4.89 6.90 -1.29
C ALA A 18 -4.55 8.21 -0.56
N LEU A 19 -5.30 9.27 -0.86
CA LEU A 19 -5.21 10.56 -0.18
C LEU A 19 -6.52 10.82 0.57
N ALA A 20 -6.39 11.16 1.85
CA ALA A 20 -7.51 11.52 2.69
C ALA A 20 -8.09 12.88 2.27
N PRO A 21 -9.40 13.11 2.49
CA PRO A 21 -9.98 14.44 2.36
C PRO A 21 -9.39 15.41 3.40
N ASP A 22 -9.40 16.71 3.07
CA ASP A 22 -8.74 17.78 3.83
C ASP A 22 -9.34 18.01 5.24
N ASP A 23 -10.52 17.46 5.52
CA ASP A 23 -11.24 17.63 6.78
C ASP A 23 -10.92 16.56 7.83
N LEU A 24 -10.16 15.52 7.48
CA LEU A 24 -9.69 14.52 8.43
C LEU A 24 -8.38 14.93 9.08
N SER A 25 -8.27 14.75 10.40
CA SER A 25 -6.96 14.84 11.04
C SER A 25 -6.05 13.69 10.56
N PRO A 26 -4.72 13.86 10.61
CA PRO A 26 -3.78 12.79 10.26
C PRO A 26 -4.02 11.48 11.01
N ALA A 27 -4.33 11.55 12.32
CA ALA A 27 -4.63 10.39 13.13
C ALA A 27 -5.92 9.66 12.70
N GLU A 28 -6.95 10.41 12.28
CA GLU A 28 -8.19 9.83 11.74
C GLU A 28 -7.98 9.19 10.37
N ALA A 29 -7.27 9.88 9.48
CA ALA A 29 -6.90 9.36 8.18
C ALA A 29 -6.13 8.03 8.31
N ASN A 30 -5.08 8.00 9.15
CA ASN A 30 -4.30 6.79 9.38
C ASN A 30 -5.12 5.65 9.97
N ARG A 31 -6.04 5.95 10.90
CA ARG A 31 -6.96 4.94 11.44
C ARG A 31 -7.89 4.36 10.37
N GLN A 32 -8.47 5.19 9.51
CA GLN A 32 -9.32 4.70 8.41
C GLN A 32 -8.52 3.86 7.41
N PHE A 33 -7.32 4.31 7.04
CA PHE A 33 -6.44 3.55 6.14
C PHE A 33 -6.01 2.20 6.74
N ASN A 34 -5.75 2.15 8.05
CA ASN A 34 -5.46 0.90 8.76
C ASN A 34 -6.65 -0.06 8.76
N ASN A 35 -7.87 0.45 8.95
CA ASN A 35 -9.08 -0.37 8.88
C ASN A 35 -9.27 -0.95 7.48
N PHE A 36 -9.00 -0.17 6.43
CA PHE A 36 -9.00 -0.64 5.05
C PHE A 36 -7.96 -1.77 4.85
N VAL A 37 -6.72 -1.57 5.28
CA VAL A 37 -5.65 -2.58 5.11
C VAL A 37 -5.92 -3.86 5.92
N ALA A 38 -6.55 -3.74 7.10
CA ALA A 38 -6.79 -4.84 8.01
C ALA A 38 -8.06 -5.66 7.70
N ASP A 39 -8.88 -5.24 6.73
CA ASP A 39 -10.13 -5.94 6.41
C ASP A 39 -9.86 -7.32 5.78
N PRO A 40 -10.26 -8.42 6.46
CA PRO A 40 -10.06 -9.77 5.93
C PRO A 40 -10.95 -10.11 4.71
N ASP A 41 -11.99 -9.32 4.41
CA ASP A 41 -12.84 -9.52 3.23
C ASP A 41 -12.18 -8.95 1.95
N LEU A 42 -11.18 -8.09 2.11
CA LEU A 42 -10.35 -7.60 1.02
C LEU A 42 -9.25 -8.60 0.66
N PRO A 43 -8.61 -8.45 -0.52
CA PRO A 43 -7.49 -9.30 -0.89
C PRO A 43 -6.29 -9.13 0.06
N LEU A 44 -5.29 -9.99 -0.08
CA LEU A 44 -4.15 -10.00 0.83
C LEU A 44 -3.33 -8.69 0.73
N ALA A 45 -3.33 -7.88 1.78
CA ALA A 45 -2.37 -6.78 1.91
C ALA A 45 -0.97 -7.34 2.20
N VAL A 46 -0.01 -7.00 1.33
CA VAL A 46 1.40 -7.44 1.40
C VAL A 46 2.29 -6.37 2.02
N PHE A 47 1.93 -5.10 1.82
CA PHE A 47 2.68 -3.95 2.31
C PHE A 47 1.70 -2.78 2.49
N HIS A 48 1.94 -1.93 3.47
CA HIS A 48 1.33 -0.60 3.53
C HIS A 48 2.26 0.35 4.28
N ASP A 49 2.07 1.65 4.03
CA ASP A 49 2.68 2.72 4.81
C ASP A 49 1.84 4.00 4.70
N HIS A 50 2.13 4.97 5.56
CA HIS A 50 1.46 6.26 5.64
C HIS A 50 2.33 7.39 5.09
N PHE A 51 1.69 8.48 4.66
CA PHE A 51 2.41 9.64 4.17
C PHE A 51 2.71 10.66 5.28
N ILE A 52 3.90 11.24 5.21
CA ILE A 52 4.23 12.52 5.87
C ILE A 52 3.68 13.66 5.00
N GLY A 53 3.16 14.70 5.62
CA GLY A 53 2.54 15.85 4.97
C GLY A 53 1.05 15.64 4.74
N GLN A 54 0.64 15.47 3.48
CA GLN A 54 -0.77 15.23 3.16
C GLN A 54 -1.21 13.86 3.69
N PRO A 55 -2.23 13.78 4.58
CA PRO A 55 -2.66 12.50 5.13
C PRO A 55 -3.14 11.53 4.06
N GLY A 56 -2.75 10.27 4.23
CA GLY A 56 -2.98 9.23 3.24
C GLY A 56 -2.03 8.07 3.43
N GLY A 57 -1.96 7.21 2.42
CA GLY A 57 -1.04 6.10 2.43
C GLY A 57 -0.93 5.37 1.11
N VAL A 58 -0.02 4.41 1.13
CA VAL A 58 0.23 3.47 0.04
C VAL A 58 0.02 2.05 0.55
N ALA A 59 -0.54 1.18 -0.28
CA ALA A 59 -0.63 -0.24 0.03
C ALA A 59 -0.39 -1.09 -1.22
N ILE A 60 0.12 -2.31 -1.00
CA ILE A 60 0.23 -3.35 -2.00
C ILE A 60 -0.73 -4.47 -1.66
N PHE A 61 -1.70 -4.74 -2.53
CA PHE A 61 -2.66 -5.84 -2.37
C PHE A 61 -2.43 -6.90 -3.43
N PHE A 62 -2.32 -8.17 -3.03
CA PHE A 62 -2.30 -9.30 -3.93
C PHE A 62 -3.71 -9.84 -4.17
N THR A 63 -4.15 -9.80 -5.43
CA THR A 63 -5.42 -10.40 -5.87
C THR A 63 -5.11 -11.70 -6.62
N GLN A 64 -5.76 -12.80 -6.26
CA GLN A 64 -5.66 -14.10 -6.92
C GLN A 64 -6.59 -14.22 -8.12
N ASN A 65 -7.74 -13.55 -8.08
CA ASN A 65 -8.79 -13.70 -9.07
C ASN A 65 -9.52 -12.37 -9.30
N ARG A 66 -10.44 -12.38 -10.27
CA ARG A 66 -11.22 -11.19 -10.65
C ARG A 66 -12.12 -10.71 -9.53
N GLU A 67 -12.68 -11.61 -8.73
CA GLU A 67 -13.64 -11.27 -7.66
C GLU A 67 -12.95 -10.51 -6.53
N GLU A 68 -11.77 -10.96 -6.11
CA GLU A 68 -10.89 -10.25 -5.19
C GLU A 68 -10.54 -8.85 -5.71
N GLY A 69 -10.16 -8.76 -6.99
CA GLY A 69 -9.91 -7.48 -7.63
C GLY A 69 -11.10 -6.53 -7.62
N THR A 70 -12.30 -7.05 -7.88
CA THR A 70 -13.55 -6.28 -7.79
C THR A 70 -13.81 -5.80 -6.35
N ARG A 71 -13.62 -6.66 -5.33
CA ARG A 71 -13.76 -6.25 -3.92
C ARG A 71 -12.78 -5.15 -3.54
N LEU A 72 -11.53 -5.25 -3.99
CA LEU A 72 -10.51 -4.22 -3.73
C LEU A 72 -10.85 -2.84 -4.29
N VAL A 73 -11.59 -2.75 -5.40
CA VAL A 73 -11.94 -1.45 -6.00
C VAL A 73 -13.33 -0.95 -5.61
N ASN A 74 -14.21 -1.85 -5.16
CA ASN A 74 -15.60 -1.55 -4.79
C ASN A 74 -15.82 -1.85 -3.30
N HIS A 75 -15.09 -1.16 -2.44
CA HIS A 75 -15.23 -1.20 -0.99
C HIS A 75 -15.64 0.18 -0.45
N ASP A 76 -16.13 0.22 0.78
CA ASP A 76 -16.64 1.45 1.40
C ASP A 76 -15.66 2.09 2.41
N HIS A 77 -14.56 1.43 2.77
CA HIS A 77 -13.60 1.94 3.78
C HIS A 77 -13.03 3.33 3.51
N LEU A 78 -12.80 3.67 2.24
CA LEU A 78 -12.16 4.94 1.83
C LEU A 78 -13.15 5.78 1.03
N THR A 79 -14.40 5.85 1.49
CA THR A 79 -15.44 6.71 0.91
C THR A 79 -14.97 8.17 0.97
N ASP A 80 -15.13 8.90 -0.14
CA ASP A 80 -14.69 10.30 -0.34
C ASP A 80 -13.17 10.53 -0.37
N TRP A 81 -12.35 9.48 -0.29
CA TRP A 81 -10.91 9.58 -0.53
C TRP A 81 -10.59 9.63 -2.03
N HIS A 82 -9.48 10.28 -2.39
CA HIS A 82 -8.90 10.11 -3.73
C HIS A 82 -8.06 8.83 -3.76
N VAL A 83 -8.55 7.80 -4.44
CA VAL A 83 -7.89 6.48 -4.47
C VAL A 83 -7.61 6.01 -5.89
N GLU A 84 -6.35 5.65 -6.14
CA GLU A 84 -5.89 5.02 -7.37
C GLU A 84 -5.48 3.57 -7.15
N TYR A 85 -5.92 2.68 -8.04
CA TYR A 85 -5.56 1.26 -8.03
C TYR A 85 -4.81 0.94 -9.32
N ARG A 86 -3.54 0.53 -9.21
CA ARG A 86 -2.66 0.27 -10.35
C ARG A 86 -2.13 -1.17 -10.31
N PRO A 87 -2.54 -2.05 -11.23
CA PRO A 87 -1.96 -3.39 -11.31
C PRO A 87 -0.48 -3.32 -11.69
N LEU A 88 0.36 -4.07 -10.97
CA LEU A 88 1.78 -4.16 -11.27
C LEU A 88 2.05 -5.19 -12.37
N ILE A 89 3.08 -4.93 -13.18
CA ILE A 89 3.42 -5.77 -14.34
C ILE A 89 4.14 -7.05 -13.92
N PHE A 90 5.16 -6.93 -13.06
CA PHE A 90 6.05 -8.03 -12.71
C PHE A 90 5.71 -8.72 -11.39
N SER A 91 4.96 -8.06 -10.51
CA SER A 91 4.60 -8.60 -9.20
C SER A 91 3.35 -9.48 -9.28
N PHE A 92 3.44 -10.63 -9.95
CA PHE A 92 2.30 -11.55 -10.13
C PHE A 92 1.97 -12.41 -8.88
N SER A 93 2.73 -12.25 -7.79
CA SER A 93 2.52 -12.87 -6.47
C SER A 93 3.22 -12.01 -5.40
N PRO A 94 2.97 -12.24 -4.08
CA PRO A 94 3.74 -11.59 -3.01
C PRO A 94 5.25 -11.86 -3.10
N ALA A 95 5.64 -13.10 -3.41
CA ALA A 95 7.04 -13.45 -3.62
C ALA A 95 7.64 -12.71 -4.82
N ALA A 96 6.90 -12.58 -5.92
CA ALA A 96 7.35 -11.80 -7.08
C ALA A 96 7.44 -10.30 -6.78
N PHE A 97 6.70 -9.77 -5.79
CA PHE A 97 6.89 -8.40 -5.32
C PHE A 97 8.23 -8.23 -4.59
N ASP A 98 8.56 -9.14 -3.68
CA ASP A 98 9.86 -9.17 -3.00
C ASP A 98 11.02 -9.37 -3.99
N GLU A 99 10.89 -10.29 -4.96
CA GLU A 99 11.88 -10.48 -6.02
C GLU A 99 12.09 -9.22 -6.88
N GLN A 100 11.04 -8.41 -7.09
CA GLN A 100 11.19 -7.15 -7.82
C GLN A 100 11.96 -6.09 -7.03
N ILE A 101 11.85 -6.09 -5.70
CA ILE A 101 12.69 -5.24 -4.84
C ILE A 101 14.16 -5.68 -5.00
N ALA A 102 14.43 -6.97 -4.83
CA ALA A 102 15.78 -7.54 -4.98
C ALA A 102 16.38 -7.29 -6.37
N PHE A 103 15.60 -7.53 -7.43
CA PHE A 103 16.02 -7.28 -8.81
C PHE A 103 16.36 -5.80 -9.02
N THR A 104 15.50 -4.89 -8.57
CA THR A 104 15.68 -3.44 -8.76
C THR A 104 16.97 -2.96 -8.09
N LEU A 105 17.22 -3.35 -6.84
CA LEU A 105 18.42 -2.99 -6.10
C LEU A 105 19.69 -3.54 -6.77
N LYS A 106 19.68 -4.83 -7.13
CA LYS A 106 20.82 -5.47 -7.78
C LYS A 106 21.14 -4.83 -9.13
N GLN A 107 20.12 -4.65 -9.96
CA GLN A 107 20.28 -4.19 -11.34
C GLN A 107 20.68 -2.71 -11.42
N TYR A 108 20.11 -1.86 -10.56
CA TYR A 108 20.24 -0.41 -10.69
C TYR A 108 21.07 0.26 -9.59
N ARG A 109 21.40 -0.45 -8.50
CA ARG A 109 22.17 0.09 -7.37
C ARG A 109 23.35 -0.79 -6.96
N GLN A 110 23.52 -1.97 -7.56
CA GLN A 110 24.57 -2.94 -7.20
C GLN A 110 24.53 -3.31 -5.71
N THR A 111 23.34 -3.31 -5.11
CA THR A 111 23.09 -3.64 -3.71
C THR A 111 22.23 -4.90 -3.61
N ASP A 112 22.49 -5.72 -2.61
CA ASP A 112 21.69 -6.91 -2.31
C ASP A 112 20.58 -6.57 -1.31
N TRP A 113 19.37 -7.05 -1.59
CA TRP A 113 18.23 -6.87 -0.70
C TRP A 113 18.41 -7.61 0.62
N GLU A 114 18.97 -8.82 0.60
CA GLU A 114 19.21 -9.61 1.81
C GLU A 114 20.18 -8.90 2.75
N VAL A 115 21.19 -8.21 2.19
CA VAL A 115 22.12 -7.41 2.98
C VAL A 115 21.39 -6.25 3.65
N LEU A 116 20.57 -5.49 2.91
CA LEU A 116 19.82 -4.36 3.46
C LEU A 116 18.81 -4.79 4.54
N GLN A 117 18.17 -5.95 4.40
CA GLN A 117 17.27 -6.49 5.43
C GLN A 117 17.99 -6.79 6.74
N ASN A 118 19.27 -7.17 6.66
CA ASN A 118 20.10 -7.47 7.82
C ASN A 118 20.84 -6.24 8.38
N GLU A 119 20.83 -5.11 7.68
CA GLU A 119 21.42 -3.86 8.18
C GLU A 119 20.63 -3.36 9.40
N LYS A 120 21.28 -3.37 10.57
CA LYS A 120 20.73 -2.73 11.78
C LYS A 120 20.88 -1.21 11.67
N ARG A 121 19.94 -0.57 10.99
CA ARG A 121 19.85 0.89 10.97
C ARG A 121 19.30 1.39 12.30
N PRO A 122 19.81 2.51 12.83
CA PRO A 122 19.23 3.11 14.03
C PRO A 122 17.79 3.56 13.73
N ALA A 123 16.93 3.51 14.74
CA ALA A 123 15.62 4.13 14.65
C ALA A 123 15.81 5.64 14.54
N TYR A 124 15.23 6.24 13.49
CA TYR A 124 15.17 7.68 13.32
C TYR A 124 13.75 8.13 13.71
N GLY A 125 13.65 9.22 14.46
CA GLY A 125 12.38 9.84 14.82
C GLY A 125 11.51 9.06 15.82
N ASN A 126 10.22 9.41 15.86
CA ASN A 126 9.20 8.75 16.67
C ASN A 126 7.98 8.37 15.80
N PRO A 127 7.96 7.18 15.19
CA PRO A 127 6.92 6.77 14.25
C PRO A 127 5.50 6.86 14.81
N ALA A 128 5.30 6.67 16.11
CA ALA A 128 3.99 6.80 16.73
C ALA A 128 3.48 8.26 16.72
N LEU A 129 4.39 9.21 16.93
CA LEU A 129 4.07 10.63 16.86
C LEU A 129 3.91 11.09 15.41
N GLU A 130 4.79 10.62 14.51
CA GLU A 130 4.66 10.87 13.07
C GLU A 130 3.33 10.34 12.52
N ALA A 131 2.90 9.15 12.95
CA ALA A 131 1.58 8.61 12.59
C ALA A 131 0.41 9.41 13.19
N GLN A 132 0.63 10.18 14.25
CA GLN A 132 -0.40 11.04 14.84
C GLN A 132 -0.50 12.39 14.13
N THR A 133 0.62 12.92 13.65
CA THR A 133 0.73 14.31 13.15
C THR A 133 0.93 14.40 11.63
N ALA A 134 1.30 13.29 10.97
CA ALA A 134 1.87 13.27 9.62
C ALA A 134 3.03 14.27 9.44
N GLN A 135 3.82 14.51 10.49
CA GLN A 135 5.01 15.37 10.42
C GLN A 135 6.23 14.54 10.77
N GLU A 136 7.32 14.76 10.04
CA GLU A 136 8.65 14.23 10.40
C GLU A 136 9.13 14.92 11.68
N ILE A 137 9.45 14.13 12.72
CA ILE A 137 9.80 14.63 14.06
C ILE A 137 11.01 13.89 14.64
#